data_AF-A0A317HDT4-F1
#
_entry.id   AF-A0A317HDT4-F1
#
_cell.length_a   1.000
_cell.length_b   1.000
_cell.length_c   1.000
_cell.angle_alpha   90.00
_cell.angle_beta   90.00
_cell.angle_gamma   90.00
#
_symmetry.space_group_name_H-M   'P 1'
#
loop_
_entity.id
_entity.type
_entity.pdbx_description
1 polymer ?
#
loop_
_entity_poly.entity_id
_entity_poly.type
_entity_poly.pdbx_seq_one_letter_code
_entity_poly.pdbx_strand_id
1 'polypeptide(L)'
;VPHGEDESGLGWVLLSIVEKSGESFVFAPDVQGPIDPETVNLILREKPTLLVMGGPPTYLRGFKVREEFFQTALQNMETLASQIETVVIDHHVLRDEGWSEFLKPVRDTAEKNGHRVITAAELLKRESEPLEYRRKEFYEHEKPSADFLKWSKLPKEKLNQTPPPL
;
A
#
# COMPACT_ATOMS: atom_id res chain seq x y z
N VAL A 1 -11.52 -10.06 0.07
CA VAL A 1 -11.58 -9.14 -1.08
C VAL A 1 -10.46 -9.46 -2.05
N PRO A 2 -10.59 -9.22 -3.37
CA PRO A 2 -9.49 -9.43 -4.32
C PRO A 2 -8.25 -8.60 -3.94
N HIS A 3 -7.05 -9.13 -4.18
CA HIS A 3 -5.79 -8.39 -3.99
C HIS A 3 -5.63 -7.26 -5.03
N GLY A 4 -5.93 -7.58 -6.31
CA GLY A 4 -5.92 -6.67 -7.45
C GLY A 4 -7.23 -6.77 -8.23
N GLU A 5 -7.15 -6.86 -9.56
CA GLU A 5 -8.33 -7.18 -10.40
C GLU A 5 -8.96 -8.51 -9.96
N ASP A 6 -10.29 -8.59 -9.96
CA ASP A 6 -10.99 -9.85 -9.72
C ASP A 6 -10.64 -10.88 -10.80
N GLU A 7 -10.63 -12.17 -10.43
CA GLU A 7 -10.26 -13.29 -11.31
C GLU A 7 -8.83 -13.24 -11.92
N SER A 8 -7.98 -12.32 -11.50
CA SER A 8 -6.59 -12.15 -12.02
C SER A 8 -5.60 -13.23 -11.58
N GLY A 9 -6.01 -14.14 -10.69
CA GLY A 9 -5.13 -15.17 -10.10
C GLY A 9 -4.13 -14.63 -9.06
N LEU A 10 -4.17 -13.33 -8.75
CA LEU A 10 -3.31 -12.70 -7.74
C LEU A 10 -3.67 -13.08 -6.29
N GLY A 11 -4.85 -13.68 -6.09
CA GLY A 11 -5.31 -14.14 -4.79
C GLY A 11 -6.18 -13.13 -4.05
N TRP A 12 -6.36 -13.37 -2.74
CA TRP A 12 -7.36 -12.71 -1.91
C TRP A 12 -6.73 -12.13 -0.65
N VAL A 13 -7.25 -10.99 -0.21
CA VAL A 13 -6.89 -10.29 1.02
C VAL A 13 -8.01 -10.46 2.04
N LEU A 14 -7.62 -10.76 3.28
CA LEU A 14 -8.51 -10.71 4.44
C LEU A 14 -8.59 -9.27 4.93
N LEU A 15 -9.71 -8.63 4.64
CA LEU A 15 -10.05 -7.31 5.17
C LEU A 15 -10.51 -7.47 6.62
N SER A 16 -9.96 -6.65 7.52
CA SER A 16 -10.33 -6.65 8.94
C SER A 16 -11.08 -5.38 9.30
N ILE A 17 -12.20 -5.54 10.01
CA ILE A 17 -13.03 -4.44 10.51
C ILE A 17 -13.00 -4.51 12.03
N VAL A 18 -12.70 -3.39 12.68
CA VAL A 18 -12.70 -3.27 14.13
C VAL A 18 -13.64 -2.15 14.52
N GLU A 19 -14.68 -2.48 15.28
CA GLU A 19 -15.63 -1.52 15.81
C GLU A 19 -15.49 -1.42 17.32
N LYS A 20 -15.44 -0.18 17.83
CA LYS A 20 -15.42 0.08 19.26
C LYS A 20 -16.08 1.41 19.56
N SER A 21 -17.04 1.42 20.49
CA SER A 21 -17.65 2.65 20.99
C SER A 21 -18.25 3.57 19.91
N GLY A 22 -18.72 3.00 18.80
CA GLY A 22 -19.29 3.75 17.67
C GLY A 22 -18.27 4.24 16.66
N GLU A 23 -16.98 3.97 16.85
CA GLU A 23 -15.93 4.19 15.86
C GLU A 23 -15.65 2.88 15.09
N SER A 24 -15.35 3.01 13.79
CA SER A 24 -15.04 1.90 12.90
C SER A 24 -13.68 2.11 12.25
N PHE A 25 -12.86 1.07 12.24
CA PHE A 25 -11.55 1.00 11.60
C PHE A 25 -11.54 -0.14 10.59
N VAL A 26 -11.04 0.15 9.38
CA VAL A 26 -10.86 -0.86 8.33
C VAL A 26 -9.39 -1.01 7.98
N PHE A 27 -8.92 -2.26 7.97
CA PHE A 27 -7.57 -2.65 7.57
C PHE A 27 -7.64 -3.54 6.32
N ALA A 28 -7.12 -3.03 5.21
CA ALA A 28 -7.03 -3.69 3.91
C ALA A 28 -5.61 -3.54 3.34
N PRO A 29 -4.57 -4.03 4.04
CA PRO A 29 -3.17 -3.61 3.83
C PRO A 29 -2.61 -3.94 2.44
N ASP A 30 -3.20 -4.92 1.76
CA ASP A 30 -2.67 -5.45 0.52
C ASP A 30 -3.69 -5.40 -0.61
N VAL A 31 -4.72 -4.55 -0.51
CA VAL A 31 -5.48 -4.18 -1.73
C VAL A 31 -4.61 -3.23 -2.55
N GLN A 32 -4.67 -3.30 -3.87
CA GLN A 32 -3.82 -2.48 -4.75
C GLN A 32 -4.49 -1.15 -5.13
N GLY A 33 -4.88 -0.32 -4.15
CA GLY A 33 -5.72 0.86 -4.38
C GLY A 33 -7.07 0.43 -4.97
N PRO A 34 -7.95 -0.15 -4.13
CA PRO A 34 -8.86 -1.24 -4.51
C PRO A 34 -9.48 -1.01 -5.89
N ILE A 35 -9.15 -1.88 -6.84
CA ILE A 35 -9.68 -1.83 -8.22
C ILE A 35 -11.09 -2.38 -8.28
N ASP A 36 -11.33 -3.40 -7.47
CA ASP A 36 -12.61 -4.07 -7.37
C ASP A 36 -13.67 -3.15 -6.72
N PRO A 37 -14.76 -2.81 -7.43
CA PRO A 37 -15.78 -1.91 -6.90
C PRO A 37 -16.54 -2.50 -5.71
N GLU A 38 -16.66 -3.83 -5.60
CA GLU A 38 -17.29 -4.48 -4.45
C GLU A 38 -16.47 -4.27 -3.17
N THR A 39 -15.14 -4.24 -3.29
CA THR A 39 -14.24 -3.89 -2.20
C THR A 39 -14.42 -2.44 -1.74
N VAL A 40 -14.58 -1.51 -2.68
CA VAL A 40 -14.89 -0.10 -2.36
C VAL A 40 -16.22 0.01 -1.63
N ASN A 41 -17.27 -0.63 -2.16
CA ASN A 41 -18.61 -0.63 -1.58
C ASN A 41 -18.63 -1.23 -0.17
N LEU A 42 -17.90 -2.34 0.03
CA LEU A 42 -17.73 -2.95 1.34
C LEU A 42 -17.11 -1.96 2.33
N ILE A 43 -15.99 -1.32 1.98
CA ILE A 43 -15.32 -0.36 2.87
C ILE A 43 -16.25 0.81 3.23
N LEU A 44 -16.94 1.39 2.23
CA LEU A 44 -17.83 2.53 2.46
C LEU A 44 -19.04 2.18 3.34
N ARG A 45 -19.56 0.96 3.21
CA ARG A 45 -20.70 0.48 4.01
C ARG A 45 -20.37 0.43 5.50
N GLU A 46 -19.14 0.09 5.86
CA GLU A 46 -18.68 0.00 7.25
C GLU A 46 -18.39 1.37 7.88
N LYS A 47 -18.49 2.46 7.09
CA LYS A 47 -18.34 3.86 7.52
C LYS A 47 -17.14 4.09 8.47
N PRO A 48 -15.93 3.67 8.09
CA PRO A 48 -14.77 3.84 8.95
C PRO A 48 -14.42 5.32 9.13
N THR A 49 -13.93 5.67 10.32
CA THR A 49 -13.24 6.95 10.55
C THR A 49 -11.77 6.86 10.14
N LEU A 50 -11.20 5.65 10.16
CA LEU A 50 -9.84 5.35 9.73
C LEU A 50 -9.81 4.13 8.80
N LEU A 51 -9.23 4.33 7.61
CA LEU A 51 -8.91 3.26 6.66
C LEU A 51 -7.40 3.14 6.54
N VAL A 52 -6.85 1.94 6.63
CA VAL A 52 -5.47 1.63 6.27
C VAL A 52 -5.48 0.65 5.12
N MET A 53 -4.87 1.02 3.99
CA MET A 53 -4.91 0.26 2.75
C MET A 53 -3.59 0.28 1.98
N GLY A 54 -3.39 -0.74 1.14
CA GLY A 54 -2.32 -0.74 0.15
C GLY A 54 -2.63 0.21 -1.01
N GLY A 55 -1.61 0.91 -1.51
CA GLY A 55 -1.70 1.63 -2.77
C GLY A 55 -1.49 0.72 -4.00
N PRO A 56 -1.75 1.19 -5.22
CA PRO A 56 -1.46 0.42 -6.43
C PRO A 56 0.06 0.33 -6.69
N PRO A 57 0.55 -0.72 -7.39
CA PRO A 57 1.96 -0.89 -7.69
C PRO A 57 2.42 -0.02 -8.87
N THR A 58 2.48 1.29 -8.68
CA THR A 58 2.77 2.28 -9.75
C THR A 58 4.10 2.05 -10.46
N TYR A 59 5.09 1.50 -9.77
CA TYR A 59 6.39 1.09 -10.34
C TYR A 59 6.29 -0.02 -11.40
N LEU A 60 5.13 -0.66 -11.58
CA LEU A 60 4.84 -1.64 -12.63
C LEU A 60 4.11 -1.05 -13.85
N ARG A 61 3.81 0.26 -13.83
CA ARG A 61 3.13 0.97 -14.92
C ARG A 61 3.88 0.82 -16.23
N GLY A 62 3.15 0.48 -17.29
CA GLY A 62 3.70 0.32 -18.64
C GLY A 62 4.53 -0.95 -18.86
N PHE A 63 4.66 -1.82 -17.84
CA PHE A 63 5.37 -3.09 -17.96
C PHE A 63 4.46 -4.29 -17.72
N LYS A 64 3.92 -4.42 -16.50
CA LYS A 64 3.10 -5.58 -16.08
C LYS A 64 1.65 -5.21 -15.80
N VAL A 65 1.35 -3.93 -15.63
CA VAL A 65 0.03 -3.43 -15.28
C VAL A 65 -0.35 -2.33 -16.25
N ARG A 66 -1.57 -2.42 -16.79
CA ARG A 66 -2.09 -1.49 -17.81
C ARG A 66 -2.48 -0.15 -17.18
N GLU A 67 -2.58 0.88 -18.00
CA GLU A 67 -2.89 2.23 -17.53
C GLU A 67 -4.29 2.35 -16.91
N GLU A 68 -5.26 1.61 -17.46
CA GLU A 68 -6.66 1.63 -17.00
C GLU A 68 -6.78 1.18 -15.54
N PHE A 69 -5.91 0.26 -15.09
CA PHE A 69 -5.83 -0.17 -13.70
C PHE A 69 -5.54 1.02 -12.79
N PHE A 70 -4.52 1.83 -13.10
CA PHE A 70 -4.13 2.95 -12.25
C PHE A 70 -5.18 4.06 -12.23
N GLN A 71 -5.88 4.27 -13.35
CA GLN A 71 -6.99 5.23 -13.42
C GLN A 71 -8.17 4.77 -12.53
N THR A 72 -8.53 3.49 -12.60
CA THR A 72 -9.57 2.91 -11.73
C THR A 72 -9.18 2.98 -10.26
N ALA A 73 -7.94 2.59 -9.92
CA ALA A 73 -7.43 2.71 -8.54
C ALA A 73 -7.53 4.14 -8.03
N LEU A 74 -7.09 5.11 -8.83
CA LEU A 74 -7.09 6.52 -8.48
C LEU A 74 -8.51 7.03 -8.20
N GLN A 75 -9.46 6.72 -9.08
CA GLN A 75 -10.88 7.10 -8.91
C GLN A 75 -11.50 6.48 -7.66
N ASN A 76 -11.22 5.20 -7.40
CA ASN A 76 -11.71 4.49 -6.22
C ASN A 76 -11.10 5.05 -4.93
N MET A 77 -9.80 5.35 -4.95
CA MET A 77 -9.12 6.01 -3.82
C MET A 77 -9.67 7.41 -3.55
N GLU A 78 -9.91 8.21 -4.59
CA GLU A 78 -10.58 9.52 -4.45
C GLU A 78 -11.97 9.38 -3.83
N THR A 79 -12.75 8.39 -4.27
CA THR A 79 -14.08 8.09 -3.71
C THR A 79 -14.00 7.78 -2.21
N LEU A 80 -13.08 6.89 -1.81
CA LEU A 80 -12.85 6.56 -0.40
C LEU A 80 -12.40 7.78 0.41
N ALA A 81 -11.42 8.51 -0.09
CA ALA A 81 -10.87 9.70 0.53
C ALA A 81 -11.89 10.84 0.69
N SER A 82 -12.89 10.91 -0.20
CA SER A 82 -13.97 11.90 -0.09
C SER A 82 -14.97 11.61 1.03
N GLN A 83 -14.99 10.39 1.59
CA GLN A 83 -15.99 9.95 2.58
C GLN A 83 -15.40 9.50 3.91
N ILE A 84 -14.09 9.21 3.95
CA ILE A 84 -13.40 8.68 5.13
C ILE A 84 -12.44 9.73 5.67
N GLU A 85 -12.57 10.06 6.95
CA GLU A 85 -11.84 11.18 7.60
C GLU A 85 -10.32 11.03 7.49
N THR A 86 -9.79 9.83 7.73
CA THR A 86 -8.36 9.54 7.55
C THR A 86 -8.17 8.27 6.74
N VAL A 87 -7.47 8.41 5.61
CA VAL A 87 -7.03 7.27 4.78
C VAL A 87 -5.52 7.17 4.85
N VAL A 88 -5.02 6.00 5.25
CA VAL A 88 -3.60 5.67 5.27
C VAL A 88 -3.30 4.80 4.05
N ILE A 89 -2.40 5.25 3.17
CA ILE A 89 -2.00 4.54 1.96
C ILE A 89 -0.51 4.21 2.02
N ASP A 90 -0.18 2.94 1.89
CA ASP A 90 1.20 2.45 2.03
C ASP A 90 1.51 1.27 1.07
N HIS A 91 2.53 0.49 1.38
CA HIS A 91 2.93 -0.78 0.76
C HIS A 91 3.47 -0.66 -0.68
N HIS A 92 2.62 -0.71 -1.70
CA HIS A 92 3.04 -0.81 -3.09
C HIS A 92 3.34 0.55 -3.73
N VAL A 93 2.52 1.57 -3.45
CA VAL A 93 2.69 2.91 -4.05
C VAL A 93 3.99 3.56 -3.59
N LEU A 94 4.38 3.34 -2.34
CA LEU A 94 5.60 3.91 -1.75
C LEU A 94 6.91 3.28 -2.27
N ARG A 95 6.83 2.27 -3.13
CA ARG A 95 8.01 1.69 -3.79
C ARG A 95 8.46 2.48 -5.02
N ASP A 96 7.63 3.40 -5.47
CA ASP A 96 7.88 4.28 -6.61
C ASP A 96 8.40 5.63 -6.12
N GLU A 97 9.33 6.24 -6.85
CA GLU A 97 9.81 7.60 -6.56
C GLU A 97 8.70 8.64 -6.76
N GLY A 98 7.82 8.42 -7.75
CA GLY A 98 6.70 9.32 -8.07
C GLY A 98 5.44 9.13 -7.21
N TRP A 99 5.56 8.43 -6.07
CA TRP A 99 4.42 8.09 -5.21
C TRP A 99 3.65 9.34 -4.73
N SER A 100 4.36 10.42 -4.43
CA SER A 100 3.77 11.64 -3.87
C SER A 100 2.92 12.36 -4.92
N GLU A 101 3.44 12.56 -6.14
CA GLU A 101 2.67 13.07 -7.27
C GLU A 101 1.47 12.19 -7.61
N PHE A 102 1.64 10.86 -7.58
CA PHE A 102 0.54 9.94 -7.87
C PHE A 102 -0.60 10.06 -6.86
N LEU A 103 -0.30 10.24 -5.56
CA LEU A 103 -1.31 10.42 -4.51
C LEU A 103 -1.89 11.84 -4.44
N LYS A 104 -1.32 12.81 -5.18
CA LYS A 104 -1.76 14.20 -5.13
C LYS A 104 -3.27 14.38 -5.40
N PRO A 105 -3.87 13.78 -6.45
CA PRO A 105 -5.31 13.93 -6.70
C PRO A 105 -6.18 13.39 -5.55
N VAL A 106 -5.78 12.27 -4.95
CA VAL A 106 -6.45 11.66 -3.79
C VAL A 106 -6.37 12.57 -2.57
N ARG A 107 -5.18 13.14 -2.32
CA ARG A 107 -4.95 14.11 -1.24
C ARG A 107 -5.77 15.39 -1.44
N ASP A 108 -5.78 15.95 -2.64
CA ASP A 108 -6.56 17.14 -2.98
C ASP A 108 -8.08 16.87 -2.78
N THR A 109 -8.56 15.68 -3.13
CA THR A 109 -9.96 15.27 -2.91
C THR A 109 -10.30 15.11 -1.43
N ALA A 110 -9.41 14.50 -0.63
CA ALA A 110 -9.57 14.43 0.82
C ALA A 110 -9.65 15.83 1.44
N GLU A 111 -8.71 16.71 1.11
CA GLU A 111 -8.60 18.05 1.69
C GLU A 111 -9.86 18.89 1.43
N LYS A 112 -10.42 18.82 0.20
CA LYS A 112 -11.68 19.49 -0.15
C LYS A 112 -12.87 19.07 0.71
N ASN A 113 -12.83 17.85 1.26
CA ASN A 113 -13.87 17.30 2.13
C ASN A 113 -13.54 17.42 3.63
N GLY A 114 -12.42 18.09 3.99
CA GLY A 114 -11.96 18.18 5.37
C GLY A 114 -11.34 16.88 5.91
N HIS A 115 -10.98 15.96 5.02
CA HIS A 115 -10.33 14.69 5.32
C HIS A 115 -8.84 14.75 5.01
N ARG A 116 -8.11 13.66 5.26
CA ARG A 116 -6.69 13.56 4.94
C ARG A 116 -6.28 12.19 4.43
N VAL A 117 -5.31 12.19 3.51
CA VAL A 117 -4.64 10.98 3.00
C VAL A 117 -3.16 11.06 3.35
N ILE A 118 -2.70 10.09 4.14
CA ILE A 118 -1.37 10.07 4.76
C ILE A 118 -0.69 8.70 4.62
N THR A 119 0.61 8.62 4.89
CA THR A 119 1.33 7.34 5.03
C THR A 119 1.23 6.79 6.45
N ALA A 120 1.65 5.54 6.67
CA ALA A 120 1.71 4.99 8.04
C ALA A 120 2.72 5.74 8.93
N ALA A 121 3.81 6.24 8.35
CA ALA A 121 4.79 7.07 9.06
C ALA A 121 4.18 8.40 9.53
N GLU A 122 3.43 9.07 8.63
CA GLU A 122 2.75 10.33 8.93
C GLU A 122 1.66 10.17 9.99
N LEU A 123 0.94 9.04 10.00
CA LEU A 123 0.00 8.72 11.09
C LEU A 123 0.70 8.69 12.46
N LEU A 124 1.95 8.21 12.50
CA LEU A 124 2.81 8.20 13.68
C LEU A 124 3.54 9.52 13.93
N LYS A 125 3.19 10.59 13.19
CA LYS A 125 3.83 11.92 13.25
C LYS A 125 5.32 11.87 12.91
N ARG A 126 5.70 10.99 12.00
CA ARG A 126 7.05 10.90 11.43
C ARG A 126 7.03 11.34 9.97
N GLU A 127 8.18 11.77 9.48
CA GLU A 127 8.36 12.02 8.05
C GLU A 127 8.25 10.70 7.27
N SER A 128 7.65 10.77 6.09
CA SER A 128 7.59 9.65 5.16
C SER A 128 8.98 9.39 4.58
N GLU A 129 9.61 8.30 5.00
CA GLU A 129 10.89 7.82 4.45
C GLU A 129 10.71 6.48 3.73
N PRO A 130 10.19 6.46 2.49
CA PRO A 130 9.95 5.20 1.80
C PRO A 130 11.26 4.56 1.34
N LEU A 131 11.85 3.70 2.17
CA LEU A 131 13.19 3.14 1.90
C LEU A 131 13.25 2.25 0.66
N GLU A 132 12.12 1.67 0.27
CA GLU A 132 12.04 0.71 -0.83
C GLU A 132 12.29 1.34 -2.20
N TYR A 133 11.86 2.59 -2.44
CA TYR A 133 12.16 3.27 -3.70
C TYR A 133 13.68 3.49 -3.87
N ARG A 134 14.37 3.74 -2.75
CA ARG A 134 15.83 3.95 -2.69
C ARG A 134 16.64 2.66 -2.60
N ARG A 135 16.00 1.49 -2.68
CA ARG A 135 16.67 0.20 -2.49
C ARG A 135 17.97 0.09 -3.30
N LYS A 136 17.98 0.53 -4.56
CA LYS A 136 19.17 0.47 -5.42
C LYS A 136 20.31 1.33 -4.87
N GLU A 137 20.01 2.57 -4.52
CA GLU A 137 20.96 3.51 -3.91
C GLU A 137 21.53 2.94 -2.60
N PHE A 138 20.68 2.43 -1.71
CA PHE A 138 21.12 1.83 -0.46
C PHE A 138 21.97 0.57 -0.69
N TYR A 139 21.65 -0.24 -1.69
CA TYR A 139 22.46 -1.43 -1.98
C TYR A 139 23.88 -1.08 -2.47
N GLU A 140 24.05 0.08 -3.10
CA GLU A 140 25.34 0.58 -3.56
C GLU A 140 26.18 1.16 -2.41
N HIS A 141 25.56 1.93 -1.52
CA HIS A 141 26.24 2.68 -0.45
C HIS A 141 26.31 1.93 0.89
N GLU A 142 25.32 1.10 1.20
CA GLU A 142 25.17 0.33 2.43
C GLU A 142 25.19 -1.17 2.12
N LYS A 143 26.30 -1.63 1.55
CA LYS A 143 26.44 -3.03 1.13
C LYS A 143 26.22 -3.98 2.32
N PRO A 144 25.39 -5.03 2.17
CA PRO A 144 25.26 -6.05 3.20
C PRO A 144 26.61 -6.70 3.53
N SER A 145 26.74 -7.21 4.76
CA SER A 145 27.96 -7.88 5.20
C SER A 145 28.31 -9.07 4.29
N ALA A 146 29.59 -9.41 4.19
CA ALA A 146 30.04 -10.56 3.39
C ALA A 146 29.37 -11.87 3.83
N ASP A 147 29.13 -12.01 5.14
CA ASP A 147 28.42 -13.15 5.72
C ASP A 147 26.96 -13.18 5.29
N PHE A 148 26.28 -12.03 5.28
CA PHE A 148 24.91 -11.94 4.77
C PHE A 148 24.84 -12.28 3.27
N LEU A 149 25.78 -11.79 2.46
CA LEU A 149 25.85 -12.11 1.03
C LEU A 149 26.16 -13.58 0.75
N LYS A 150 26.91 -14.25 1.63
CA LYS A 150 27.13 -15.69 1.56
C LYS A 150 25.88 -16.45 1.96
N TRP A 151 25.22 -16.02 3.03
CA TRP A 151 23.96 -16.60 3.50
C TRP A 151 22.86 -16.49 2.43
N SER A 152 22.67 -15.32 1.82
CA SER A 152 21.60 -15.08 0.83
C SER A 152 21.73 -15.90 -0.46
N LYS A 153 22.90 -16.51 -0.70
CA LYS A 153 23.19 -17.40 -1.83
C LYS A 153 23.05 -18.88 -1.49
N LEU A 154 22.67 -19.23 -0.26
CA LEU A 154 22.44 -20.62 0.11
C LEU A 154 21.21 -21.20 -0.61
N PRO A 155 21.16 -22.53 -0.84
CA PRO A 155 19.94 -23.19 -1.29
C PRO A 155 18.75 -22.90 -0.37
N LYS A 156 17.53 -22.87 -0.93
CA LYS A 156 16.30 -22.49 -0.22
C LYS A 156 16.05 -23.33 1.03
N GLU A 157 16.40 -24.62 0.98
CA GLU A 157 16.28 -25.56 2.10
C GLU A 157 17.16 -25.14 3.29
N LYS A 158 18.36 -24.60 3.01
CA LYS A 158 19.30 -24.12 4.03
C LYS A 158 18.91 -22.74 4.55
N LEU A 159 18.41 -21.86 3.69
CA LEU A 159 17.87 -20.56 4.12
C LEU A 159 16.74 -20.73 5.16
N ASN A 160 15.87 -21.73 4.98
CA ASN A 160 14.79 -22.01 5.93
C ASN A 160 15.28 -22.55 7.29
N GLN A 161 16.52 -23.08 7.35
CA GLN A 161 17.09 -23.69 8.55
C GLN A 161 18.12 -22.80 9.25
N THR A 162 18.62 -21.78 8.57
CA THR A 162 19.66 -20.90 9.09
C THR A 162 19.16 -19.46 9.04
N PRO A 163 19.05 -18.76 10.18
CA PRO A 163 18.66 -17.35 10.16
C PRO A 163 19.73 -16.52 9.44
N PRO A 164 19.35 -15.36 8.85
CA PRO A 164 20.33 -14.44 8.32
C PRO A 164 21.29 -13.98 9.43
N PRO A 165 22.59 -13.81 9.13
CA PRO A 165 23.49 -13.16 10.05
C PRO A 165 23.05 -11.69 10.24
N LEU A 166 22.98 -11.25 11.48
CA LEU A 166 22.65 -9.86 11.88
C LEU A 166 23.89 -8.97 11.83
#